data_AF-A0A177FMX6-F1
#
_entry.id   AF-A0A177FMX6-F1
#
_cell.length_a   1.000
_cell.length_b   1.000
_cell.length_c   1.000
_cell.angle_alpha   90.00
_cell.angle_beta   90.00
_cell.angle_gamma   90.00
#
_symmetry.space_group_name_H-M   'P 1'
#
loop_
_entity.id
_entity.type
_entity.pdbx_description
1 polymer ?
#
loop_
_entity_poly.entity_id
_entity_poly.type
_entity_poly.pdbx_seq_one_letter_code
_entity_poly.pdbx_strand_id
1 'polypeptide(L)'
;MLGVSPVPILTASSIESIVPTVERYIQELNKKYEIKIPPMPMPTTLVAHASTSAPAQPLSAHDANVLTDLCSSIRGLEEATRTNNGRERLAEYLGPVVTKTLVDFWEDEWII
;
A
#
# COMPACT_ATOMS: atom_id res chain seq x y z
N MET A 1 -8.44 -16.39 2.08
CA MET A 1 -7.93 -17.59 1.38
C MET A 1 -6.58 -17.24 0.80
N LEU A 2 -5.50 -17.88 1.27
CA LEU A 2 -4.14 -17.65 0.74
C LEU A 2 -4.10 -18.20 -0.70
N GLY A 3 -3.99 -17.29 -1.68
CA GLY A 3 -3.89 -17.65 -3.08
C GLY A 3 -2.55 -18.31 -3.36
N VAL A 4 -2.54 -19.65 -3.41
CA VAL A 4 -1.41 -20.41 -3.92
C VAL A 4 -1.30 -20.13 -5.41
N SER A 5 -0.35 -19.27 -5.79
CA SER A 5 0.01 -19.10 -7.20
C SER A 5 0.73 -20.36 -7.66
N PRO A 6 0.27 -21.04 -8.72
CA PRO A 6 0.92 -22.27 -9.17
C PRO A 6 2.33 -21.98 -9.69
N VAL A 7 3.31 -22.77 -9.27
CA VAL A 7 4.69 -22.68 -9.75
C VAL A 7 4.75 -23.23 -11.18
N PRO A 8 5.21 -22.45 -12.17
CA PRO A 8 5.26 -22.90 -13.56
C PRO A 8 6.37 -23.94 -13.78
N ILE A 9 6.05 -25.03 -14.47
CA ILE A 9 7.02 -26.05 -14.90
C ILE A 9 7.24 -25.90 -16.40
N LEU A 10 8.51 -25.75 -16.80
CA LEU A 10 8.92 -25.66 -18.21
C LEU A 10 9.64 -26.93 -18.63
N THR A 11 9.21 -27.52 -19.74
CA THR A 11 9.85 -28.70 -20.34
C THR A 11 10.67 -28.29 -21.56
N ALA A 12 11.93 -28.74 -21.62
CA ALA A 12 12.82 -28.54 -22.76
C ALA A 12 13.14 -29.89 -23.40
N SER A 13 13.19 -29.95 -24.74
CA SER A 13 13.47 -31.18 -25.50
C SER A 13 14.96 -31.50 -25.61
N SER A 14 15.81 -30.50 -25.37
CA SER A 14 17.27 -30.62 -25.33
C SER A 14 17.89 -29.47 -24.52
N ILE A 15 19.19 -29.56 -24.19
CA ILE A 15 19.91 -28.52 -23.43
C ILE A 15 19.95 -27.20 -24.20
N GLU A 16 20.16 -27.27 -25.52
CA GLU A 16 20.21 -26.11 -26.41
C GLU A 16 18.86 -25.38 -26.47
N SER A 17 17.76 -26.09 -26.21
CA SER A 17 16.40 -25.54 -26.22
C SER A 17 15.99 -24.84 -24.92
N ILE A 18 16.80 -24.92 -23.85
CA ILE A 18 16.45 -24.35 -22.54
C ILE A 18 16.29 -22.83 -22.63
N VAL A 19 17.32 -22.13 -23.12
CA VAL A 19 17.30 -20.65 -23.20
C VAL A 19 16.14 -20.14 -24.07
N PRO A 20 15.94 -20.63 -25.32
CA PRO A 20 14.81 -20.22 -26.13
C PRO A 20 13.43 -20.51 -25.50
N THR A 21 13.31 -21.58 -24.71
CA THR A 21 12.07 -21.95 -24.04
C THR A 21 11.73 -21.00 -22.90
N VAL A 22 12.74 -20.60 -22.11
CA VAL A 22 12.58 -19.61 -21.04
C VAL A 22 12.24 -18.23 -21.61
N GLU A 23 12.94 -17.79 -22.65
CA GLU A 23 12.68 -16.50 -23.31
C GLU A 23 11.26 -16.41 -23.86
N ARG A 24 10.79 -17.47 -24.54
CA ARG A 24 9.41 -17.54 -25.03
C ARG A 24 8.40 -17.46 -23.90
N TYR A 25 8.65 -18.15 -22.79
CA TYR A 25 7.77 -18.10 -21.62
C TYR A 25 7.67 -16.68 -21.05
N ILE A 26 8.79 -15.97 -20.92
CA ILE A 26 8.82 -14.57 -20.46
C ILE A 26 8.06 -13.65 -21.42
N GLN A 27 8.25 -13.82 -22.74
CA GLN A 27 7.53 -13.04 -23.74
C GLN A 27 6.02 -13.26 -23.66
N GLU A 28 5.57 -14.49 -23.51
CA GLU A 28 4.14 -14.81 -23.39
C GLU A 28 3.54 -14.35 -22.07
N LEU A 29 4.32 -14.36 -20.97
CA LEU A 29 3.95 -13.67 -19.73
C LEU A 29 3.74 -12.19 -20.00
N ASN A 30 4.71 -11.51 -20.61
CA ASN A 30 4.62 -10.06 -20.88
C ASN A 30 3.53 -9.69 -21.90
N LYS A 31 3.06 -10.63 -22.74
CA LYS A 31 1.91 -10.42 -23.62
C LYS A 31 0.57 -10.65 -22.91
N LYS A 32 0.47 -11.69 -22.08
CA LYS A 32 -0.75 -11.96 -21.27
C LYS A 32 -0.95 -10.92 -20.19
N TYR A 33 0.16 -10.49 -19.59
CA TYR A 33 0.27 -9.31 -18.78
C TYR A 33 0.83 -8.22 -19.66
N GLU A 34 0.03 -7.69 -20.62
CA GLU A 34 0.16 -6.25 -20.86
C GLU A 34 0.04 -5.64 -19.47
N ILE A 35 1.19 -5.29 -18.89
CA ILE A 35 1.26 -4.64 -17.61
C ILE A 35 0.62 -3.30 -17.91
N LYS A 36 -0.70 -3.23 -17.72
CA LYS A 36 -1.37 -1.98 -17.42
C LYS A 36 -0.67 -1.54 -16.17
N ILE A 37 0.44 -0.82 -16.34
CA ILE A 37 1.13 -0.13 -15.25
C ILE A 37 -0.02 0.62 -14.62
N PRO A 38 -0.45 0.24 -13.40
CA PRO A 38 -1.52 0.97 -12.75
C PRO A 38 -1.06 2.42 -12.76
N PRO A 39 -1.92 3.38 -13.11
CA PRO A 39 -1.54 4.78 -13.02
C PRO A 39 -0.84 4.96 -11.68
N MET A 40 0.37 5.52 -11.71
CA MET A 40 1.23 5.63 -10.53
C MET A 40 0.34 6.09 -9.37
N PRO A 41 0.21 5.30 -8.29
CA PRO A 41 -0.74 5.61 -7.24
C PRO A 41 -0.44 7.03 -6.79
N MET A 42 -1.44 7.92 -6.88
CA MET A 42 -1.25 9.27 -6.39
C MET A 42 -0.78 9.16 -4.93
N PRO A 43 0.19 9.94 -4.46
CA PRO A 43 0.76 9.80 -3.11
C PRO A 43 -0.28 9.71 -1.98
N THR A 44 -1.46 10.27 -2.23
CA THR A 44 -2.66 10.27 -1.38
C THR A 44 -3.28 8.88 -1.19
N THR A 45 -3.13 7.97 -2.16
CA THR A 45 -3.60 6.57 -2.06
C THR A 45 -2.84 5.76 -1.01
N LEU A 46 -1.60 6.14 -0.70
CA LEU A 46 -0.79 5.48 0.32
C LEU A 46 -1.11 5.97 1.74
N VAL A 47 -1.73 7.15 1.89
CA VAL A 47 -2.13 7.72 3.19
C VAL A 47 -3.12 6.80 3.91
N ALA A 48 -4.02 6.15 3.17
CA ALA A 48 -4.96 5.17 3.73
C ALA A 48 -4.25 3.98 4.42
N HIS A 49 -3.04 3.65 3.98
CA HIS A 49 -2.24 2.55 4.52
C HIS A 49 -1.29 2.98 5.63
N ALA A 50 -0.96 4.28 5.72
CA ALA A 50 -0.14 4.86 6.78
C ALA A 50 -0.95 5.12 8.06
N SER A 51 -1.82 4.16 8.40
CA SER A 51 -2.74 4.16 9.54
C SER A 51 -3.01 2.74 10.05
N THR A 52 -2.33 1.75 9.45
CA THR A 52 -2.72 0.35 9.50
C THR A 52 -1.84 -0.41 10.49
N SER A 53 -2.28 -0.51 11.75
CA SER A 53 -1.73 -1.46 12.73
C SER A 53 -2.44 -2.81 12.61
N ALA A 54 -1.74 -3.93 12.81
CA ALA A 54 -2.36 -5.26 12.71
C ALA A 54 -3.40 -5.50 13.83
N PRO A 55 -4.61 -6.05 13.55
CA PRO A 55 -5.11 -6.50 12.25
C PRO A 55 -5.53 -5.35 11.34
N ALA A 56 -5.05 -5.40 10.10
CA ALA A 56 -5.08 -4.30 9.15
C ALA A 56 -6.49 -3.94 8.66
N GLN A 57 -6.97 -2.73 9.01
CA GLN A 57 -8.05 -2.06 8.29
C GLN A 57 -7.53 -0.71 7.78
N PRO A 58 -7.32 -0.58 6.45
CA PRO A 58 -7.03 0.72 5.85
C PRO A 58 -8.17 1.70 6.14
N LEU A 59 -7.85 3.00 6.16
CA LEU A 59 -8.88 4.04 6.22
C LEU A 59 -9.89 3.87 5.07
N SER A 60 -11.12 4.30 5.31
CA SER A 60 -12.09 4.43 4.24
C SER A 60 -11.59 5.45 3.20
N ALA A 61 -12.04 5.34 1.95
CA ALA A 61 -11.67 6.29 0.92
C ALA A 61 -12.07 7.74 1.28
N HIS A 62 -13.15 7.90 2.04
CA HIS A 62 -13.58 9.20 2.54
C HIS A 62 -12.59 9.76 3.56
N ASP A 63 -12.24 8.98 4.58
CA ASP A 63 -11.31 9.39 5.63
C ASP A 63 -9.91 9.67 5.08
N ALA A 64 -9.46 8.87 4.10
CA ALA A 64 -8.18 9.09 3.42
C ALA A 64 -8.15 10.40 2.63
N ASN A 65 -9.26 10.78 2.00
CA ASN A 65 -9.38 12.06 1.29
C ASN A 65 -9.38 13.23 2.27
N VAL A 66 -10.19 13.15 3.34
CA VAL A 66 -10.21 14.17 4.41
C VAL A 66 -8.81 14.34 5.02
N LEU A 67 -8.12 13.23 5.29
CA LEU A 67 -6.76 13.27 5.83
C LEU A 67 -5.76 13.89 4.85
N THR A 68 -5.90 13.63 3.56
CA THR A 68 -5.09 14.26 2.50
C THR A 68 -5.32 15.77 2.45
N ASP A 69 -6.56 16.23 2.62
CA ASP A 69 -6.89 17.65 2.64
C ASP A 69 -6.33 18.35 3.89
N LEU A 70 -6.32 17.66 5.04
CA LEU A 70 -5.79 18.17 6.30
C LEU A 70 -4.25 18.18 6.35
N CYS A 71 -3.62 17.18 5.74
CA CYS A 71 -2.19 16.91 5.79
C CYS A 71 -1.64 16.78 4.37
N SER A 72 -1.04 17.85 3.85
CA SER A 72 -0.46 17.89 2.50
C SER A 72 0.83 17.08 2.32
N SER A 73 1.34 16.46 3.39
CA SER A 73 2.52 15.60 3.36
C SER A 73 2.52 14.58 4.49
N ILE A 74 3.28 13.49 4.32
CA ILE A 74 3.50 12.47 5.38
C ILE A 74 4.09 13.11 6.64
N ARG A 75 5.01 14.07 6.50
CA ARG A 75 5.55 14.81 7.65
C ARG A 75 4.46 15.59 8.40
N GLY A 76 3.57 16.25 7.65
CA GLY A 76 2.44 16.96 8.25
C GLY A 76 1.45 16.02 8.95
N LEU A 77 1.29 14.80 8.45
CA LEU A 77 0.50 13.76 9.11
C LEU A 77 1.16 13.29 10.40
N GLU A 78 2.44 12.97 10.37
CA GLU A 78 3.22 12.57 11.55
C GLU A 78 3.18 13.65 12.63
N GLU A 79 3.46 14.91 12.30
CA GLU A 79 3.39 16.02 13.25
C GLU A 79 1.97 16.23 13.82
N ALA A 80 0.93 16.09 12.99
CA ALA A 80 -0.46 16.17 13.43
C ALA A 80 -0.80 15.06 14.44
N THR A 81 -0.27 13.86 14.25
CA THR A 81 -0.46 12.75 15.20
C THR A 81 0.35 12.91 16.49
N ARG A 82 1.38 13.76 16.55
CA ARG A 82 2.24 13.95 17.75
C ARG A 82 1.89 15.17 18.59
N THR A 83 1.14 16.13 18.06
CA THR A 83 0.77 17.36 18.78
C THR A 83 -0.67 17.31 19.29
N ASN A 84 -0.93 17.86 20.48
CA ASN A 84 -2.30 17.92 21.02
C ASN A 84 -3.27 18.67 20.08
N ASN A 85 -2.82 19.81 19.53
CA ASN A 85 -3.60 20.58 18.55
C ASN A 85 -3.87 19.76 17.27
N GLY A 86 -2.87 19.04 16.76
CA GLY A 86 -3.03 18.17 15.61
C GLY A 86 -4.04 17.05 15.85
N ARG A 87 -3.98 16.39 17.02
CA ARG A 87 -4.95 15.35 17.42
C ARG A 87 -6.36 15.88 17.56
N GLU A 88 -6.53 17.06 18.14
CA GLU A 88 -7.84 17.71 18.25
C GLU A 88 -8.43 17.99 16.87
N ARG A 89 -7.63 18.55 15.95
CA ARG A 89 -8.03 18.76 14.56
C ARG A 89 -8.40 17.46 13.87
N LEU A 90 -7.59 16.41 13.99
CA LEU A 90 -7.91 15.12 13.39
C LEU A 90 -9.24 14.56 13.94
N ALA A 91 -9.46 14.67 15.26
CA ALA A 91 -10.69 14.20 15.90
C ALA A 91 -11.94 14.96 15.47
N GLU A 92 -11.81 16.25 15.17
CA GLU A 92 -12.91 17.09 14.66
C GLU A 92 -13.41 16.63 13.28
N TYR A 93 -12.48 16.27 12.38
CA TYR A 93 -12.82 15.94 10.99
C TYR A 93 -13.00 14.44 10.71
N LEU A 94 -12.24 13.57 11.39
CA LEU A 94 -12.25 12.12 11.18
C LEU A 94 -12.97 11.36 12.31
N GLY A 95 -13.29 12.06 13.39
CA GLY A 95 -13.83 11.46 14.60
C GLY A 95 -12.76 10.85 15.50
N PRO A 96 -13.11 10.60 16.77
CA PRO A 96 -12.16 10.16 17.80
C PRO A 96 -11.62 8.73 17.56
N VAL A 97 -12.43 7.84 16.97
CA VAL A 97 -12.03 6.44 16.73
C VAL A 97 -10.94 6.36 15.69
N VAL A 98 -11.14 6.98 14.52
CA VAL A 98 -10.17 7.01 13.42
C VAL A 98 -8.89 7.73 13.84
N THR A 99 -9.05 8.84 14.57
CA THR A 99 -7.92 9.60 15.11
C THR A 99 -7.08 8.78 16.06
N LYS A 100 -7.73 8.00 16.96
CA LYS A 100 -7.01 7.10 17.85
C LYS A 100 -6.21 6.06 17.08
N THR A 101 -6.80 5.43 16.07
CA THR A 101 -6.09 4.45 15.23
C THR A 101 -4.86 5.05 14.53
N LEU A 102 -5.00 6.27 14.00
CA LEU A 102 -3.88 7.00 13.39
C LEU A 102 -2.78 7.27 14.41
N VAL A 103 -3.13 7.81 15.58
CA VAL A 103 -2.17 8.10 16.64
C VAL A 103 -1.45 6.83 17.08
N ASP A 104 -2.19 5.76 17.37
CA ASP A 104 -1.63 4.48 17.82
C ASP A 104 -0.64 3.93 16.75
N PHE A 105 -0.99 3.98 15.46
CA PHE A 105 -0.08 3.56 14.36
C PHE A 105 1.24 4.36 14.33
N TRP A 106 1.15 5.70 14.38
CA TRP A 106 2.32 6.58 14.26
C TRP A 106 3.15 6.70 15.55
N GLU A 107 2.57 6.36 16.71
CA GLU A 107 3.27 6.21 17.99
C GLU A 107 4.00 4.85 18.09
N ASP A 108 3.41 3.76 17.59
CA ASP A 108 3.95 2.40 17.69
C ASP A 108 5.10 2.12 16.70
N GLU A 109 5.15 2.76 15.52
CA GLU A 109 6.20 2.53 14.50
C GLU A 109 7.56 3.20 14.78
N TRP A 110 8.11 3.04 15.99
CA TRP A 110 9.54 3.32 16.27
C TRP A 110 10.35 2.02 16.25
N ILE A 111 11.09 1.80 15.15
CA ILE A 111 12.40 1.13 15.22
C ILE A 111 13.41 2.23 15.57
N ILE A 112 14.03 2.10 16.75
CA ILE A 112 15.20 2.87 17.20
C ILE A 112 16.39 2.59 16.29
#